data_AF-A0A7R9SMX9-F1
#
_entry.id   AF-A0A7R9SMX9-F1
#
_cell.length_a   1.000
_cell.length_b   1.000
_cell.length_c   1.000
_cell.angle_alpha   90.00
_cell.angle_beta   90.00
_cell.angle_gamma   90.00
#
_symmetry.space_group_name_H-M   'P 1'
#
loop_
_entity.id
_entity.type
_entity.pdbx_description
1 polymer ?
#
loop_
_entity_poly.entity_id
_entity_poly.type
_entity_poly.pdbx_seq_one_letter_code
_entity_poly.pdbx_strand_id
1 'polypeptide(L)'
;LPIYIYSSVRQGDPLSPLLFALAINPLLLQILQDPLILPVSLPHDPLTNLKLVAYADDVTYVTTSKFSITLILFYIAWFASQTGLQLNINKTAVIAWRGAG
;
A
#
# COMPACT_ATOMS: atom_id res chain seq x y z
N LEU A 1 -27.40 -10.01 25.22
CA LEU A 1 -27.70 -9.63 23.82
C LEU A 1 -26.53 -10.06 22.95
N PRO A 2 -26.72 -10.82 21.87
CA PRO A 2 -25.63 -11.18 20.97
C PRO A 2 -25.18 -9.94 20.17
N ILE A 3 -23.86 -9.79 20.01
CA ILE A 3 -23.24 -8.74 19.20
C ILE A 3 -22.92 -9.36 17.84
N TYR A 4 -23.56 -8.87 16.78
CA TYR A 4 -23.30 -9.32 15.41
C TYR A 4 -22.20 -8.47 14.77
N ILE A 5 -21.19 -9.12 14.21
CA ILE A 5 -20.08 -8.47 13.50
C ILE A 5 -20.44 -8.46 12.01
N TYR A 6 -20.62 -7.27 11.43
CA TYR A 6 -21.07 -7.09 10.03
C TYR A 6 -19.91 -6.89 9.04
N SER A 7 -18.76 -6.45 9.53
CA SER A 7 -17.53 -6.27 8.77
C SER A 7 -16.34 -6.45 9.71
N SER A 8 -15.21 -6.93 9.18
CA SER A 8 -14.01 -7.43 9.89
C SER A 8 -13.93 -8.95 9.97
N VAL A 9 -12.69 -9.45 10.04
CA VAL A 9 -12.37 -10.86 10.21
C VAL A 9 -12.03 -11.14 11.67
N ARG A 10 -12.23 -12.37 12.14
CA ARG A 10 -11.96 -12.73 13.53
C ARG A 10 -10.45 -12.66 13.80
N GLN A 11 -10.04 -11.89 14.81
CA GLN A 11 -8.65 -11.89 15.27
C GLN A 11 -8.31 -13.27 15.85
N GLY A 12 -7.22 -13.87 15.39
CA GLY A 12 -6.81 -15.23 15.78
C GLY A 12 -7.32 -16.35 14.88
N ASP A 13 -8.12 -16.05 13.85
CA ASP A 13 -8.42 -17.00 12.78
C ASP A 13 -7.24 -17.05 11.79
N PRO A 14 -6.67 -18.24 11.49
CA PRO A 14 -5.56 -18.38 10.54
C PRO A 14 -5.88 -17.88 9.13
N LEU A 15 -7.16 -17.74 8.74
CA LEU A 15 -7.56 -17.25 7.41
C LEU A 15 -7.63 -15.72 7.31
N SER A 16 -7.75 -15.01 8.43
CA SER A 16 -7.89 -13.55 8.46
C SER A 16 -6.77 -12.79 7.74
N PRO A 17 -5.47 -13.15 7.91
CA PRO A 17 -4.37 -12.48 7.21
C PRO A 17 -4.44 -12.65 5.69
N LEU A 18 -4.83 -13.84 5.23
CA LEU A 18 -4.92 -14.15 3.80
C LEU A 18 -6.06 -13.37 3.15
N LEU A 19 -7.22 -13.28 3.81
CA LEU A 19 -8.36 -12.50 3.32
C LEU A 19 -8.01 -11.01 3.22
N PHE A 20 -7.27 -10.48 4.18
CA PHE A 20 -6.79 -9.10 4.11
C PHE A 20 -5.82 -8.88 2.94
N ALA A 21 -4.85 -9.79 2.76
CA ALA A 21 -3.90 -9.73 1.65
C ALA A 21 -4.63 -9.76 0.28
N LEU A 22 -5.65 -10.61 0.15
CA LEU A 22 -6.49 -10.65 -1.07
C LEU A 22 -7.28 -9.36 -1.27
N ALA A 23 -7.82 -8.77 -0.20
CA ALA A 23 -8.59 -7.54 -0.28
C ALA A 23 -7.76 -6.35 -0.75
N ILE A 24 -6.51 -6.21 -0.28
CA ILE A 24 -5.62 -5.09 -0.66
C ILE A 24 -4.92 -5.30 -2.01
N ASN A 25 -4.84 -6.53 -2.51
CA ASN A 25 -4.13 -6.88 -3.75
C ASN A 25 -4.54 -6.04 -4.98
N PRO A 26 -5.83 -5.70 -5.24
CA PRO A 26 -6.20 -4.85 -6.37
C PRO A 26 -5.54 -3.46 -6.32
N LEU A 27 -5.45 -2.85 -5.13
CA LEU A 27 -4.75 -1.56 -4.95
C LEU A 27 -3.26 -1.69 -5.26
N LEU A 28 -2.62 -2.77 -4.77
CA LEU A 28 -1.20 -3.02 -5.02
C LEU A 28 -0.92 -3.21 -6.52
N LEU A 29 -1.75 -3.99 -7.20
CA LEU A 29 -1.62 -4.23 -8.64
C LEU A 29 -1.81 -2.95 -9.45
N GLN A 30 -2.79 -2.12 -9.08
CA GLN A 30 -3.04 -0.84 -9.77
C GLN A 30 -1.81 0.08 -9.72
N ILE A 31 -1.14 0.15 -8.57
CA ILE A 31 0.09 0.95 -8.40
C ILE A 31 1.28 0.31 -9.12
N LEU A 32 1.42 -1.02 -9.07
CA LEU A 32 2.50 -1.73 -9.77
C LEU A 32 2.42 -1.56 -11.29
N GLN A 33 1.21 -1.61 -11.84
CA GLN A 33 0.94 -1.57 -13.27
C GLN A 33 0.88 -0.16 -13.86
N ASP A 34 0.68 0.89 -13.05
CA ASP A 34 0.68 2.27 -13.56
C ASP A 34 2.08 2.68 -14.06
N PRO A 35 2.25 2.95 -15.37
CA PRO A 35 3.53 3.38 -15.94
C PRO A 35 3.95 4.79 -15.50
N LEU A 36 3.03 5.62 -15.01
CA LEU A 36 3.31 6.97 -14.50
C LEU A 36 3.92 6.96 -13.10
N ILE A 37 3.80 5.84 -12.39
CA ILE A 37 4.45 5.63 -11.10
C ILE A 37 5.85 5.07 -11.38
N LEU A 38 6.86 5.94 -11.25
CA LEU A 38 8.24 5.58 -11.54
C LEU A 38 8.82 4.71 -10.42
N PRO A 39 9.44 3.56 -10.76
CA PRO A 39 10.11 2.71 -9.79
C PRO A 39 11.44 3.31 -9.35
N VAL A 40 11.98 2.74 -8.27
CA VAL A 40 13.33 3.02 -7.77
C VAL A 40 14.18 1.76 -7.93
N SER A 41 15.33 1.90 -8.57
CA SER A 41 16.31 0.81 -8.71
C SER A 41 17.11 0.66 -7.42
N LEU A 42 17.38 -0.58 -7.01
CA LEU A 42 18.15 -0.83 -5.79
C LEU A 42 19.66 -0.59 -6.02
N PRO A 43 20.39 -0.02 -5.04
CA PRO A 43 21.82 0.31 -5.20
C PRO A 43 22.71 -0.90 -5.53
N HIS A 44 22.35 -2.08 -5.05
CA HIS A 44 23.12 -3.32 -5.21
C HIS A 44 22.45 -4.32 -6.17
N ASP A 45 21.30 -3.95 -6.74
CA ASP A 45 20.59 -4.74 -7.75
C ASP A 45 19.80 -3.82 -8.69
N PRO A 46 20.48 -3.24 -9.69
CA PRO A 46 19.87 -2.28 -10.61
C PRO A 46 18.83 -2.90 -11.55
N LEU A 47 18.75 -4.24 -11.63
CA LEU A 47 17.72 -4.94 -12.40
C LEU A 47 16.38 -4.99 -11.63
N THR A 48 16.44 -4.85 -10.30
CA THR A 48 15.25 -4.83 -9.45
C THR A 48 14.70 -3.42 -9.33
N ASN A 49 13.52 -3.23 -9.91
CA ASN A 49 12.75 -1.99 -9.89
C ASN A 49 11.63 -2.08 -8.84
N LEU A 50 11.73 -1.25 -7.80
CA LEU A 50 10.80 -1.27 -6.67
C LEU A 50 9.82 -0.08 -6.76
N LYS A 51 8.51 -0.37 -6.70
CA LYS A 51 7.47 0.66 -6.51
C LYS A 51 6.82 0.61 -5.13
N LEU A 52 6.72 -0.60 -4.55
CA LEU A 52 6.16 -0.82 -3.23
C LEU A 52 6.72 -2.10 -2.59
N VAL A 53 6.60 -2.16 -1.27
CA VAL A 53 6.79 -3.34 -0.43
C VAL A 53 5.55 -3.46 0.44
N ALA A 54 4.94 -4.63 0.50
CA ALA A 54 3.78 -4.90 1.34
C ALA A 54 4.07 -6.10 2.25
N TYR A 55 3.81 -5.95 3.54
CA TYR A 55 3.92 -7.01 4.52
C TYR A 55 2.75 -6.90 5.51
N ALA A 56 1.86 -7.91 5.50
CA ALA A 56 0.62 -7.89 6.26
C ALA A 56 -0.20 -6.61 5.99
N ASP A 57 -0.45 -5.79 7.01
CA ASP A 57 -1.15 -4.51 6.93
C ASP A 57 -0.23 -3.31 6.64
N ASP A 58 1.09 -3.48 6.72
CA ASP A 58 2.04 -2.43 6.43
C ASP A 58 2.42 -2.41 4.95
N VAL A 59 2.14 -1.29 4.27
CA VAL A 59 2.51 -1.06 2.88
C VAL A 59 3.40 0.18 2.78
N THR A 60 4.58 0.01 2.20
CA THR A 60 5.55 1.07 1.95
C THR A 60 5.66 1.32 0.45
N TYR A 61 5.45 2.56 0.02
CA TYR A 61 5.62 2.96 -1.37
C TYR A 61 6.95 3.68 -1.55
N VAL A 62 7.65 3.39 -2.66
CA VAL A 62 8.98 3.95 -2.94
C VAL A 62 8.97 4.57 -4.33
N THR A 63 9.28 5.86 -4.41
CA THR A 63 9.34 6.59 -5.69
C THR A 63 10.28 7.78 -5.59
N THR A 64 10.84 8.20 -6.74
CA THR A 64 11.70 9.38 -6.87
C THR A 64 10.94 10.65 -7.24
N SER A 65 9.65 10.55 -7.56
CA SER A 65 8.85 11.66 -8.10
C SER A 65 7.72 12.06 -7.17
N LYS A 66 7.61 13.37 -6.90
CA LYS A 66 6.45 13.94 -6.20
C LYS A 66 5.14 13.66 -6.93
N PHE A 67 5.16 13.64 -8.26
CA PHE A 67 3.99 13.33 -9.08
C PHE A 67 3.49 11.90 -8.83
N SER A 68 4.42 10.93 -8.76
CA SER A 68 4.08 9.55 -8.43
C SER A 68 3.51 9.41 -7.02
N ILE A 69 3.99 10.19 -6.04
CA ILE A 69 3.37 10.26 -4.69
C ILE A 69 1.92 10.72 -4.79
N THR A 70 1.63 11.78 -5.57
CA THR A 70 0.26 12.27 -5.76
C THR A 70 -0.65 11.21 -6.40
N LEU A 71 -0.16 10.47 -7.40
CA LEU A 71 -0.91 9.36 -8.02
C LEU A 71 -1.18 8.21 -7.04
N ILE A 72 -0.18 7.83 -6.24
CA ILE A 72 -0.34 6.80 -5.22
C ILE A 72 -1.43 7.20 -4.22
N LEU A 73 -1.38 8.44 -3.71
CA LEU A 73 -2.41 8.95 -2.80
C LEU A 73 -3.80 8.99 -3.45
N PHE A 74 -3.87 9.34 -4.74
CA PHE A 74 -5.12 9.29 -5.50
C PHE A 74 -5.70 7.87 -5.57
N TYR A 75 -4.88 6.87 -5.91
CA TYR A 75 -5.34 5.47 -5.95
C TYR A 75 -5.79 4.96 -4.59
N ILE A 76 -5.07 5.31 -3.52
CA ILE A 76 -5.47 4.89 -2.18
C ILE A 76 -6.81 5.54 -1.78
N ALA A 77 -7.00 6.84 -2.05
CA ALA A 77 -8.25 7.53 -1.78
C ALA A 77 -9.42 6.95 -2.59
N TRP A 78 -9.18 6.66 -3.87
CA TRP A 78 -10.16 6.02 -4.74
C TRP A 78 -10.54 4.62 -4.23
N PHE A 79 -9.55 3.79 -3.91
CA PHE A 79 -9.78 2.45 -3.37
C PHE A 79 -10.53 2.47 -2.03
N ALA A 80 -10.19 3.41 -1.14
CA ALA A 80 -10.89 3.61 0.12
C ALA A 80 -12.37 3.95 -0.09
N SER A 81 -12.69 4.76 -1.11
CA SER A 81 -14.07 5.11 -1.44
C SER A 81 -14.91 3.92 -1.91
N GLN A 82 -14.28 2.90 -2.51
CA GLN A 82 -14.97 1.73 -3.06
C GLN A 82 -15.11 0.58 -2.04
N THR A 83 -14.14 0.45 -1.13
CA THR A 83 -14.04 -0.72 -0.24
C THR A 83 -14.41 -0.42 1.21
N GLY A 84 -14.45 0.86 1.60
CA GLY A 84 -14.56 1.27 2.99
C GLY A 84 -13.28 1.06 3.81
N LEU A 85 -12.19 0.55 3.20
CA LEU A 85 -10.89 0.42 3.84
C LEU A 85 -10.29 1.81 4.03
N GLN A 86 -9.94 2.18 5.26
CA GLN A 86 -9.40 3.51 5.55
C GLN A 86 -7.90 3.45 5.83
N LEU A 87 -7.16 4.40 5.27
CA LEU A 87 -5.78 4.66 5.67
C LEU A 87 -5.74 5.12 7.12
N ASN A 88 -4.80 4.57 7.87
CA ASN A 88 -4.45 5.13 9.17
C ASN A 88 -3.52 6.32 8.98
N ILE A 89 -4.12 7.51 8.79
CA ILE A 89 -3.39 8.76 8.54
C ILE A 89 -2.37 9.04 9.65
N ASN A 90 -2.71 8.74 10.91
CA ASN A 90 -1.82 8.98 12.06
C ASN A 90 -0.57 8.09 12.04
N LYS A 91 -0.63 6.93 11.38
CA LYS A 91 0.51 6.02 11.20
C LYS A 91 1.20 6.21 9.85
N THR A 92 0.60 6.94 8.92
CA THR A 92 1.15 7.13 7.57
C THR A 92 2.08 8.33 7.56
N ALA A 93 3.29 8.15 7.04
CA ALA A 93 4.27 9.22 6.90
C ALA A 93 4.89 9.20 5.49
N VAL A 94 5.21 10.39 4.98
CA VAL A 94 6.03 10.55 3.77
C VAL A 94 7.41 11.01 4.20
N ILE A 95 8.42 10.18 3.95
CA ILE A 95 9.81 10.45 4.32
C ILE A 95 10.59 10.76 3.05
N ALA A 96 11.15 11.96 2.97
CA ALA A 96 12.04 12.35 1.90
C ALA A 96 13.48 12.03 2.29
N TRP A 97 14.09 11.03 1.65
CA TRP A 97 15.50 10.74 1.80
C TRP A 97 16.31 11.50 0.74
N ARG A 98 17.23 12.35 1.18
CA ARG A 98 18.23 12.98 0.31
C ARG A 98 19.57 12.33 0.67
N GLY A 99 20.09 11.48 -0.22
CA GLY A 99 21.40 10.87 0.00
C GLY A 99 22.44 11.96 0.25
N ALA A 100 23.31 11.74 1.23
CA ALA A 100 24.50 12.57 1.39
C ALA A 100 25.30 12.49 0.06
N GLY A 101 25.65 13.66 -0.47
CA GLY A 101 26.46 13.76 -1.68
C GLY A 101 27.86 13.20 -1.50
#